data_AF-A0A9D1FKZ5-F1
#
_entry.id   AF-A0A9D1FKZ5-F1
#
_cell.length_a   1.000
_cell.length_b   1.000
_cell.length_c   1.000
_cell.angle_alpha   90.00
_cell.angle_beta   90.00
_cell.angle_gamma   90.00
#
_symmetry.space_group_name_H-M   'P 1'
#
loop_
_entity.id
_entity.type
_entity.pdbx_description
1 polymer ?
#
loop_
_entity_poly.entity_id
_entity_poly.type
_entity_poly.pdbx_seq_one_letter_code
_entity_poly.pdbx_strand_id
1 'polypeptide(L)'
;MKRNGKRFAGIALVLCLAIMTGVPVSAANDNQNQGIGSAINYSGWAYTQDGVRYYQGGKPVTGLFTLDGQTFYFDNSGLMQTGWQKVDGKRRYFNEKGEMQTGWVKLSGVRYYLSEDGVPLTGLQTIGGADCLFSSDGVLIRKGTAGAVSDALQSALNGASLSAQSFVNNELNEEIENLLSLLDVDGQDTFAKVRTVYDFMTSSYEVGDGALFVGMDTFLQIMEGPESDALQMLRTGKGESQGYAAAFAAVMRAMGLDCRVVNGTLSNTAGQQAHSWAELNLNGAKYVFDPQQEQEKSGQDRNLYSRFGKTYEELNGEYTAGEYFDFQN
;
A
#
# COMPACT_ATOMS: atom_id res chain seq x y z
N MET A 1 -1.29 31.95 -61.76
CA MET A 1 -0.78 30.98 -60.76
C MET A 1 -1.86 30.87 -59.67
N LYS A 2 -2.68 29.81 -59.53
CA LYS A 2 -2.39 28.48 -58.96
C LYS A 2 -1.41 28.50 -57.77
N ARG A 3 -1.66 27.89 -56.60
CA ARG A 3 -2.90 27.48 -55.90
C ARG A 3 -2.52 27.05 -54.46
N ASN A 4 -3.37 27.34 -53.46
CA ASN A 4 -3.60 26.61 -52.19
C ASN A 4 -2.45 26.10 -51.29
N GLY A 5 -2.58 26.41 -50.00
CA GLY A 5 -2.95 25.38 -49.01
C GLY A 5 -1.84 24.74 -48.16
N LYS A 6 -1.81 25.09 -46.87
CA LYS A 6 -1.10 24.30 -45.83
C LYS A 6 -1.71 22.89 -45.76
N ARG A 7 -0.87 21.85 -45.71
CA ARG A 7 -1.28 20.46 -45.49
C ARG A 7 -0.40 19.81 -44.42
N PHE A 8 -1.04 18.99 -43.58
CA PHE A 8 -0.37 18.06 -42.66
C PHE A 8 0.19 16.85 -43.42
N ALA A 9 1.42 16.47 -43.08
CA ALA A 9 2.06 15.16 -43.16
C ALA A 9 3.48 15.39 -42.58
N GLY A 10 4.12 14.52 -41.82
CA GLY A 10 3.90 13.11 -41.52
C GLY A 10 5.30 12.57 -41.23
N ILE A 11 5.53 11.99 -40.05
CA ILE A 11 6.89 11.59 -39.64
C ILE A 11 7.37 10.46 -40.56
N ALA A 12 8.44 10.72 -41.30
CA ALA A 12 9.06 9.75 -42.18
C ALA A 12 9.97 8.81 -41.36
N LEU A 13 9.59 7.54 -41.26
CA LEU A 13 10.44 6.48 -40.75
C LEU A 13 11.12 5.77 -41.94
N VAL A 14 12.40 6.07 -42.14
CA VAL A 14 13.28 5.61 -43.24
C VAL A 14 14.70 5.63 -42.64
N LEU A 15 15.56 4.61 -42.73
CA LEU A 15 15.46 3.21 -43.20
C LEU A 15 16.76 2.48 -42.75
N CYS A 16 16.83 1.16 -43.02
CA CYS A 16 18.00 0.33 -43.41
C CYS A 16 18.16 -0.94 -42.56
N LEU A 17 17.87 -2.14 -43.12
CA LEU A 17 18.76 -3.04 -43.90
C LEU A 17 19.64 -3.90 -42.96
N ALA A 18 19.95 -5.18 -43.15
CA ALA A 18 19.87 -6.16 -44.25
C ALA A 18 20.09 -7.60 -43.65
N ILE A 19 19.82 -8.78 -44.25
CA ILE A 19 19.18 -9.25 -45.51
C ILE A 19 18.78 -10.76 -45.34
N MET A 20 18.03 -11.35 -46.30
CA MET A 20 17.78 -12.78 -46.67
C MET A 20 18.37 -13.93 -45.81
N THR A 21 17.70 -15.06 -45.57
CA THR A 21 17.08 -16.06 -46.50
C THR A 21 16.04 -16.95 -45.79
N GLY A 22 14.97 -17.54 -46.36
CA GLY A 22 14.35 -17.41 -47.68
C GLY A 22 13.26 -18.49 -47.97
N VAL A 23 12.05 -18.04 -48.39
CA VAL A 23 11.07 -18.72 -49.29
C VAL A 23 10.25 -19.92 -48.73
N PRO A 24 8.96 -20.17 -49.11
CA PRO A 24 7.96 -19.33 -49.83
C PRO A 24 6.64 -19.06 -49.06
N VAL A 25 5.86 -18.10 -49.57
CA VAL A 25 4.38 -18.07 -49.44
C VAL A 25 3.79 -18.53 -50.79
N SER A 26 2.79 -19.41 -50.78
CA SER A 26 1.98 -19.71 -51.96
C SER A 26 0.49 -19.58 -51.65
N ALA A 27 -0.21 -18.71 -52.37
CA ALA A 27 -1.66 -18.61 -52.33
C ALA A 27 -2.28 -19.51 -53.41
N ALA A 28 -3.34 -20.22 -53.05
CA ALA A 28 -4.30 -20.79 -53.99
C ALA A 28 -5.70 -20.68 -53.39
N ASN A 29 -6.67 -20.34 -54.22
CA ASN A 29 -8.04 -20.01 -53.84
C ASN A 29 -8.96 -20.93 -54.64
N ASP A 30 -9.86 -21.70 -53.98
CA ASP A 30 -11.17 -22.02 -54.58
C ASP A 30 -12.18 -22.66 -53.62
N ASN A 31 -13.45 -22.39 -53.95
CA ASN A 31 -14.70 -22.83 -53.32
C ASN A 31 -14.76 -24.29 -52.82
N GLN A 32 -15.31 -24.50 -51.62
CA GLN A 32 -16.69 -25.00 -51.38
C GLN A 32 -16.94 -25.18 -49.88
N ASN A 33 -18.18 -24.94 -49.42
CA ASN A 33 -18.52 -25.03 -47.99
C ASN A 33 -18.62 -26.50 -47.52
N GLN A 34 -17.53 -27.02 -46.97
CA GLN A 34 -17.53 -28.18 -46.08
C GLN A 34 -16.92 -27.73 -44.75
N GLY A 35 -17.63 -27.95 -43.64
CA GLY A 35 -17.31 -27.31 -42.37
C GLY A 35 -15.93 -27.68 -41.84
N ILE A 36 -14.97 -26.75 -41.93
CA ILE A 36 -13.68 -26.85 -41.23
C ILE A 36 -13.84 -26.45 -39.76
N GLY A 37 -14.61 -27.29 -39.05
CA GLY A 37 -14.44 -27.53 -37.62
C GLY A 37 -13.08 -28.18 -37.39
N SER A 38 -12.02 -27.38 -37.47
CA SER A 38 -10.67 -27.75 -37.12
C SER A 38 -10.01 -26.50 -36.57
N ALA A 39 -10.03 -26.41 -35.23
CA ALA A 39 -9.28 -25.38 -34.53
C ALA A 39 -7.84 -25.41 -35.05
N ILE A 40 -7.34 -24.26 -35.49
CA ILE A 40 -5.92 -24.08 -35.77
C ILE A 40 -5.18 -24.38 -34.47
N ASN A 41 -4.56 -25.57 -34.39
CA ASN A 41 -3.70 -26.00 -33.28
C ASN A 41 -2.36 -25.24 -33.27
N TYR A 42 -2.42 -23.94 -33.55
CA TYR A 42 -1.29 -23.03 -33.49
C TYR A 42 -0.89 -22.84 -32.03
N SER A 43 0.40 -23.04 -31.75
CA SER A 43 1.01 -22.64 -30.49
C SER A 43 2.24 -21.82 -30.78
N GLY A 44 2.34 -20.64 -30.16
CA GLY A 44 3.39 -19.67 -30.50
C GLY A 44 3.03 -18.23 -30.17
N TRP A 45 4.05 -17.38 -30.27
CA TRP A 45 3.93 -15.94 -30.05
C TRP A 45 3.12 -15.24 -31.15
N ALA A 46 2.43 -14.17 -30.78
CA ALA A 46 1.76 -13.24 -31.66
C ALA A 46 2.05 -11.80 -31.21
N TYR A 47 2.52 -10.97 -32.14
CA TYR A 47 2.85 -9.57 -31.91
C TYR A 47 1.79 -8.71 -32.58
N THR A 48 1.06 -7.92 -31.78
CA THR A 48 -0.07 -7.09 -32.22
C THR A 48 0.14 -5.63 -31.79
N GLN A 49 -0.68 -4.71 -32.30
CA GLN A 49 -0.52 -3.28 -31.97
C GLN A 49 -0.84 -2.96 -30.49
N ASP A 50 -1.61 -3.81 -29.84
CA ASP A 50 -2.00 -3.73 -28.42
C ASP A 50 -1.05 -4.52 -27.48
N GLY A 51 -0.06 -5.26 -28.00
CA GLY A 51 0.97 -5.91 -27.21
C GLY A 51 1.40 -7.28 -27.74
N VAL A 52 1.81 -8.17 -26.83
CA VAL A 52 2.31 -9.51 -27.15
C VAL A 52 1.39 -10.55 -26.51
N ARG A 53 1.04 -11.60 -27.25
CA ARG A 53 0.28 -12.76 -26.75
C ARG A 53 1.02 -14.05 -27.05
N TYR A 54 0.79 -15.09 -26.26
CA TYR A 54 1.16 -16.46 -26.61
C TYR A 54 -0.12 -17.30 -26.77
N TYR A 55 -0.18 -18.09 -27.84
CA TYR A 55 -1.28 -19.01 -28.08
C TYR A 55 -0.84 -20.44 -27.78
N GLN A 56 -1.74 -21.26 -27.24
CA GLN A 56 -1.57 -22.70 -27.09
C GLN A 56 -2.85 -23.39 -27.61
N GLY A 57 -2.70 -24.28 -28.60
CA GLY A 57 -3.85 -24.95 -29.23
C GLY A 57 -4.90 -23.98 -29.80
N GLY A 58 -4.47 -22.84 -30.34
CA GLY A 58 -5.34 -21.81 -30.91
C GLY A 58 -6.04 -20.89 -29.90
N LYS A 59 -5.78 -21.03 -28.58
CA LYS A 59 -6.32 -20.15 -27.53
C LYS A 59 -5.20 -19.29 -26.91
N PRO A 60 -5.45 -18.01 -26.58
CA PRO A 60 -4.47 -17.20 -25.85
C PRO A 60 -4.30 -17.76 -24.43
N VAL A 61 -3.07 -17.76 -23.93
CA VAL A 61 -2.79 -18.10 -22.52
C VAL A 61 -3.06 -16.89 -21.62
N THR A 62 -3.42 -17.14 -20.37
CA THR A 62 -3.63 -16.15 -19.31
C THR A 62 -2.97 -16.63 -18.02
N GLY A 63 -2.71 -15.74 -17.07
CA GLY A 63 -2.03 -16.07 -15.82
C GLY A 63 -0.52 -16.29 -16.00
N LEU A 64 0.09 -17.03 -15.07
CA LEU A 64 1.49 -17.44 -15.18
C LEU A 64 1.64 -18.57 -16.18
N PHE A 65 2.52 -18.41 -17.15
CA PHE A 65 2.80 -19.41 -18.19
C PHE A 65 4.30 -19.62 -18.33
N THR A 66 4.75 -20.87 -18.30
CA THR A 66 6.18 -21.23 -18.44
C THR A 66 6.43 -21.85 -19.81
N LEU A 67 7.39 -21.30 -20.53
CA LEU A 67 7.86 -21.76 -21.85
C LEU A 67 9.38 -21.88 -21.82
N ASP A 68 9.91 -23.03 -22.21
CA ASP A 68 11.36 -23.30 -22.31
C ASP A 68 12.18 -22.93 -21.05
N GLY A 69 11.57 -23.11 -19.88
CA GLY A 69 12.16 -22.80 -18.57
C GLY A 69 12.00 -21.36 -18.10
N GLN A 70 11.38 -20.49 -18.90
CA GLN A 70 11.15 -19.09 -18.57
C GLN A 70 9.66 -18.82 -18.31
N THR A 71 9.34 -18.18 -17.18
CA THR A 71 7.96 -17.85 -16.80
C THR A 71 7.59 -16.44 -17.27
N PHE A 72 6.37 -16.29 -17.76
CA PHE A 72 5.75 -15.05 -18.24
C PHE A 72 4.42 -14.85 -17.50
N TYR A 73 3.91 -13.61 -17.45
CA TYR A 73 2.56 -13.32 -16.97
C TYR A 73 1.73 -12.68 -18.07
N PHE A 74 0.53 -13.21 -18.29
CA PHE A 74 -0.45 -12.70 -19.23
C PHE A 74 -1.72 -12.30 -18.47
N ASP A 75 -2.27 -11.13 -18.79
CA ASP A 75 -3.51 -10.67 -18.15
C ASP A 75 -4.75 -11.46 -18.63
N ASN A 76 -5.93 -11.10 -18.12
CA ASN A 76 -7.19 -11.75 -18.47
C ASN A 76 -7.60 -11.57 -19.96
N SER A 77 -6.95 -10.68 -20.72
CA SER A 77 -7.10 -10.50 -22.17
C SER A 77 -6.03 -11.25 -22.98
N GLY A 78 -5.14 -11.97 -22.29
CA GLY A 78 -4.01 -12.69 -22.86
C GLY A 78 -2.85 -11.80 -23.27
N LEU A 79 -2.78 -10.54 -22.81
CA LEU A 79 -1.66 -9.64 -23.08
C LEU A 79 -0.53 -9.86 -22.07
N MET A 80 0.67 -10.07 -22.58
CA MET A 80 1.89 -10.24 -21.79
C MET A 80 2.22 -8.95 -21.02
N GLN A 81 2.50 -9.10 -19.74
CA GLN A 81 2.82 -8.01 -18.84
C GLN A 81 4.33 -7.93 -18.56
N THR A 82 4.80 -6.72 -18.28
CA THR A 82 6.18 -6.43 -17.87
C THR A 82 6.20 -5.62 -16.58
N GLY A 83 7.36 -5.44 -15.96
CA GLY A 83 7.53 -4.68 -14.73
C GLY A 83 7.04 -5.41 -13.48
N TRP A 84 6.72 -4.65 -12.44
CA TRP A 84 6.14 -5.20 -11.20
C TRP A 84 4.66 -5.55 -11.40
N GLN A 85 4.29 -6.78 -11.07
CA GLN A 85 2.93 -7.31 -11.21
C GLN A 85 2.51 -8.01 -9.91
N LYS A 86 1.23 -7.87 -9.52
CA LYS A 86 0.65 -8.58 -8.37
C LYS A 86 -0.17 -9.76 -8.91
N VAL A 87 0.31 -10.97 -8.65
CA VAL A 87 -0.27 -12.23 -9.15
C VAL A 87 -0.48 -13.15 -7.96
N ASP A 88 -1.71 -13.62 -7.74
CA ASP A 88 -2.11 -14.43 -6.57
C ASP A 88 -1.70 -13.78 -5.24
N GLY A 89 -1.93 -12.47 -5.11
CA GLY A 89 -1.53 -11.66 -3.96
C GLY A 89 -0.04 -11.33 -3.86
N LYS A 90 0.83 -12.12 -4.49
CA LYS A 90 2.30 -12.00 -4.46
C LYS A 90 2.82 -11.01 -5.51
N ARG A 91 3.73 -10.12 -5.11
CA ARG A 91 4.46 -9.21 -6.01
C ARG A 91 5.58 -9.97 -6.73
N ARG A 92 5.66 -9.85 -8.06
CA ARG A 92 6.70 -10.44 -8.91
C ARG A 92 7.19 -9.42 -9.93
N TYR A 93 8.42 -9.56 -10.41
CA TYR A 93 8.99 -8.68 -11.43
C TYR A 93 9.27 -9.42 -12.74
N PHE A 94 8.79 -8.85 -13.83
CA PHE A 94 8.99 -9.32 -15.21
C PHE A 94 9.84 -8.29 -15.95
N ASN A 95 10.87 -8.73 -16.67
CA ASN A 95 11.73 -7.80 -17.41
C ASN A 95 11.04 -7.24 -18.67
N GLU A 96 11.75 -6.43 -19.46
CA GLU A 96 11.23 -5.81 -20.69
C GLU A 96 10.79 -6.82 -21.78
N LYS A 97 11.24 -8.08 -21.69
CA LYS A 97 10.81 -9.18 -22.56
C LYS A 97 9.64 -9.99 -21.98
N GLY A 98 9.11 -9.60 -20.81
CA GLY A 98 8.08 -10.33 -20.07
C GLY A 98 8.59 -11.52 -19.27
N GLU A 99 9.91 -11.72 -19.17
CA GLU A 99 10.52 -12.86 -18.48
C GLU A 99 10.56 -12.59 -16.97
N MET A 100 9.94 -13.45 -16.15
CA MET A 100 9.98 -13.37 -14.69
C MET A 100 11.43 -13.47 -14.21
N GLN A 101 11.83 -12.54 -13.35
CA GLN A 101 13.18 -12.51 -12.79
C GLN A 101 13.24 -13.24 -11.44
N THR A 102 14.37 -13.89 -11.18
CA THR A 102 14.73 -14.53 -9.91
C THR A 102 16.15 -14.13 -9.52
N GLY A 103 16.54 -14.31 -8.25
CA GLY A 103 17.86 -13.93 -7.75
C GLY A 103 18.07 -12.41 -7.64
N TRP A 104 19.34 -11.98 -7.73
CA TRP A 104 19.71 -10.57 -7.60
C TRP A 104 19.27 -9.74 -8.80
N VAL A 105 18.41 -8.74 -8.56
CA VAL A 105 18.03 -7.72 -9.56
C VAL A 105 18.37 -6.31 -9.07
N LYS A 106 18.74 -5.42 -10.00
CA LYS A 106 18.95 -4.00 -9.72
C LYS A 106 17.99 -3.17 -10.57
N LEU A 107 17.08 -2.46 -9.92
CA LEU A 107 16.02 -1.67 -10.56
C LEU A 107 16.12 -0.24 -10.04
N SER A 108 16.14 0.76 -10.92
CA SER A 108 16.18 2.20 -10.56
C SER A 108 17.21 2.59 -9.48
N GLY A 109 18.36 1.90 -9.43
CA GLY A 109 19.42 2.15 -8.45
C GLY A 109 19.41 1.22 -7.23
N VAL A 110 18.24 0.76 -6.79
CA VAL A 110 18.07 -0.17 -5.65
C VAL A 110 18.25 -1.63 -6.05
N ARG A 111 18.48 -2.51 -5.08
CA ARG A 111 18.68 -3.96 -5.29
C ARG A 111 17.62 -4.77 -4.55
N TYR A 112 17.15 -5.84 -5.16
CA TYR A 112 16.28 -6.85 -4.57
C TYR A 112 16.93 -8.22 -4.72
N TYR A 113 16.54 -9.19 -3.89
CA TYR A 113 16.72 -10.60 -4.20
C TYR A 113 15.34 -11.24 -4.34
N LEU A 114 15.05 -11.75 -5.52
CA LEU A 114 13.80 -12.44 -5.83
C LEU A 114 13.99 -13.94 -5.54
N SER A 115 13.05 -14.55 -4.84
CA SER A 115 12.99 -16.00 -4.64
C SER A 115 12.81 -16.75 -5.97
N GLU A 116 12.90 -18.08 -5.95
CA GLU A 116 12.61 -18.92 -7.11
C GLU A 116 11.16 -18.74 -7.62
N ASP A 117 10.24 -18.44 -6.71
CA ASP A 117 8.85 -18.03 -6.96
C ASP A 117 8.70 -16.63 -7.61
N GLY A 118 9.81 -15.90 -7.81
CA GLY A 118 9.84 -14.51 -8.32
C GLY A 118 9.45 -13.43 -7.30
N VAL A 119 9.22 -13.80 -6.03
CA VAL A 119 8.78 -12.88 -4.96
C VAL A 119 10.00 -12.26 -4.27
N PRO A 120 10.07 -10.94 -4.05
CA PRO A 120 11.19 -10.32 -3.34
C PRO A 120 11.27 -10.83 -1.89
N LEU A 121 12.48 -11.20 -1.46
CA LEU A 121 12.77 -11.57 -0.08
C LEU A 121 12.79 -10.32 0.81
N THR A 122 12.33 -10.48 2.05
CA THR A 122 12.25 -9.44 3.08
C THR A 122 13.00 -9.88 4.35
N GLY A 123 13.30 -8.94 5.25
CA GLY A 123 13.96 -9.24 6.51
C GLY A 123 15.42 -9.71 6.36
N LEU A 124 15.93 -10.42 7.37
CA LEU A 124 17.29 -10.97 7.36
C LEU A 124 17.33 -12.32 6.62
N GLN A 125 18.23 -12.44 5.64
CA GLN A 125 18.38 -13.62 4.78
C GLN A 125 19.86 -13.95 4.57
N THR A 126 20.27 -15.22 4.67
CA THR A 126 21.64 -15.62 4.30
C THR A 126 21.68 -16.06 2.83
N ILE A 127 22.32 -15.26 1.97
CA ILE A 127 22.34 -15.45 0.51
C ILE A 127 23.78 -15.64 0.04
N GLY A 128 24.12 -16.86 -0.38
CA GLY A 128 25.45 -17.19 -0.90
C GLY A 128 26.59 -16.98 0.11
N GLY A 129 26.36 -17.35 1.38
CA GLY A 129 27.35 -17.18 2.46
C GLY A 129 27.51 -15.73 2.94
N ALA A 130 26.55 -14.87 2.64
CA ALA A 130 26.51 -13.48 3.10
C ALA A 130 25.13 -13.13 3.65
N ASP A 131 25.10 -12.57 4.85
CA ASP A 131 23.85 -12.13 5.47
C ASP A 131 23.40 -10.80 4.84
N CYS A 132 22.15 -10.77 4.41
CA CYS A 132 21.54 -9.69 3.66
C CYS A 132 20.26 -9.25 4.38
N LEU A 133 20.18 -7.98 4.76
CA LEU A 133 18.98 -7.38 5.34
C LEU A 133 18.19 -6.67 4.25
N PHE A 134 16.92 -7.02 4.09
CA PHE A 134 15.97 -6.41 3.16
C PHE A 134 14.82 -5.73 3.91
N SER A 135 14.28 -4.65 3.36
CA SER A 135 13.04 -4.03 3.86
C SER A 135 11.80 -4.94 3.67
N SER A 136 10.65 -4.53 4.21
CA SER A 136 9.33 -5.11 3.92
C SER A 136 8.98 -5.07 2.43
N ASP A 137 9.45 -4.06 1.70
CA ASP A 137 9.36 -3.97 0.23
C ASP A 137 10.40 -4.81 -0.52
N GLY A 138 11.32 -5.46 0.19
CA GLY A 138 12.37 -6.32 -0.34
C GLY A 138 13.60 -5.59 -0.90
N VAL A 139 13.79 -4.31 -0.57
CA VAL A 139 14.97 -3.54 -0.95
C VAL A 139 16.14 -3.92 -0.03
N LEU A 140 17.30 -4.25 -0.61
CA LEU A 140 18.52 -4.55 0.13
C LEU A 140 19.03 -3.30 0.88
N ILE A 141 18.95 -3.35 2.20
CA ILE A 141 19.47 -2.33 3.12
C ILE A 141 20.97 -2.56 3.37
N ARG A 142 21.37 -3.79 3.71
CA ARG A 142 22.75 -4.14 4.08
C ARG A 142 23.13 -5.54 3.62
N LYS A 143 24.40 -5.75 3.26
CA LYS A 143 25.02 -7.06 3.03
C LYS A 143 26.32 -7.18 3.83
N GLY A 144 26.51 -8.28 4.55
CA GLY A 144 27.69 -8.57 5.38
C GLY A 144 28.13 -10.03 5.30
N THR A 145 29.19 -10.39 6.01
CA THR A 145 29.69 -11.77 6.10
C THR A 145 28.73 -12.65 6.92
N ALA A 146 28.48 -13.89 6.49
CA ALA A 146 27.63 -14.81 7.25
C ALA A 146 28.07 -14.98 8.72
N GLY A 147 27.09 -14.93 9.63
CA GLY A 147 27.29 -15.06 11.07
C GLY A 147 27.77 -13.78 11.78
N ALA A 148 28.20 -12.75 11.04
CA ALA A 148 28.48 -11.44 11.62
C ALA A 148 27.21 -10.58 11.79
N VAL A 149 26.06 -11.07 11.31
CA VAL A 149 24.80 -10.31 11.20
C VAL A 149 23.61 -11.08 11.77
N SER A 150 23.77 -12.27 12.37
CA SER A 150 22.70 -12.88 13.17
C SER A 150 22.66 -12.25 14.56
N ASP A 151 23.62 -12.55 15.42
CA ASP A 151 23.49 -12.31 16.86
C ASP A 151 23.64 -10.82 17.19
N ALA A 152 24.59 -10.16 16.54
CA ALA A 152 24.80 -8.73 16.65
C ALA A 152 23.65 -7.92 16.03
N LEU A 153 23.03 -8.37 14.92
CA LEU A 153 21.89 -7.67 14.35
C LEU A 153 20.58 -8.03 15.07
N GLN A 154 20.42 -9.22 15.65
CA GLN A 154 19.21 -9.58 16.38
C GLN A 154 19.21 -8.95 17.78
N SER A 155 20.38 -8.87 18.43
CA SER A 155 20.54 -8.05 19.64
C SER A 155 20.47 -6.55 19.32
N ALA A 156 20.91 -6.08 18.15
CA ALA A 156 20.74 -4.70 17.71
C ALA A 156 19.40 -4.42 17.01
N LEU A 157 18.57 -5.41 16.67
CA LEU A 157 17.20 -5.24 16.16
C LEU A 157 16.23 -5.31 17.33
N ASN A 158 16.46 -6.17 18.33
CA ASN A 158 15.76 -6.05 19.60
C ASN A 158 16.19 -4.75 20.30
N GLY A 159 17.48 -4.44 20.29
CA GLY A 159 18.02 -3.18 20.80
C GLY A 159 17.55 -1.95 20.02
N ALA A 160 17.50 -1.99 18.69
CA ALA A 160 17.04 -0.87 17.87
C ALA A 160 15.52 -0.85 17.62
N SER A 161 14.78 -1.94 17.86
CA SER A 161 13.31 -1.94 17.91
C SER A 161 12.83 -1.49 19.28
N LEU A 162 13.53 -1.86 20.37
CA LEU A 162 13.30 -1.25 21.67
C LEU A 162 13.74 0.22 21.67
N SER A 163 14.86 0.57 21.01
CA SER A 163 15.22 1.97 20.83
C SER A 163 14.33 2.69 19.81
N ALA A 164 13.77 2.00 18.81
CA ALA A 164 12.76 2.54 17.89
C ALA A 164 11.48 2.83 18.64
N GLN A 165 10.94 1.86 19.38
CA GLN A 165 9.77 2.04 20.21
C GLN A 165 10.02 3.15 21.23
N SER A 166 11.18 3.18 21.91
CA SER A 166 11.49 4.30 22.81
C SER A 166 11.64 5.63 22.08
N PHE A 167 12.17 5.65 20.86
CA PHE A 167 12.31 6.85 20.04
C PHE A 167 10.95 7.35 19.57
N VAL A 168 10.12 6.49 18.96
CA VAL A 168 8.74 6.76 18.56
C VAL A 168 7.91 7.20 19.77
N ASN A 169 8.04 6.53 20.92
CA ASN A 169 7.35 6.94 22.16
C ASN A 169 7.84 8.31 22.65
N ASN A 170 9.15 8.59 22.61
CA ASN A 170 9.69 9.90 23.00
C ASN A 170 9.23 11.02 22.07
N GLU A 171 9.31 10.81 20.75
CA GLU A 171 8.88 11.76 19.73
C GLU A 171 7.36 11.95 19.78
N LEU A 172 6.59 10.89 19.99
CA LEU A 172 5.14 10.93 20.20
C LEU A 172 4.79 11.71 21.47
N ASN A 173 5.49 11.48 22.58
CA ASN A 173 5.31 12.25 23.81
C ASN A 173 5.65 13.73 23.58
N GLU A 174 6.72 14.05 22.85
CA GLU A 174 7.08 15.44 22.52
C GLU A 174 6.01 16.12 21.64
N GLU A 175 5.50 15.46 20.60
CA GLU A 175 4.40 16.01 19.78
C GLU A 175 3.10 16.17 20.58
N ILE A 176 2.80 15.25 21.50
CA ILE A 176 1.64 15.36 22.40
C ILE A 176 1.82 16.51 23.39
N GLU A 177 2.98 16.67 24.01
CA GLU A 177 3.27 17.80 24.91
C GLU A 177 3.18 19.13 24.17
N ASN A 178 3.73 19.21 22.96
CA ASN A 178 3.61 20.38 22.07
C ASN A 178 2.13 20.69 21.78
N LEU A 179 1.33 19.69 21.39
CA LEU A 179 -0.10 19.87 21.13
C LEU A 179 -0.87 20.30 22.38
N LEU A 180 -0.67 19.64 23.52
CA LEU A 180 -1.37 19.97 24.76
C LEU A 180 -1.01 21.38 25.26
N SER A 181 0.23 21.84 25.05
CA SER A 181 0.66 23.20 25.36
C SER A 181 -0.01 24.26 24.47
N LEU A 182 -0.32 23.92 23.21
CA LEU A 182 -1.06 24.78 22.29
C LEU A 182 -2.55 24.89 22.65
N LEU A 183 -3.13 23.84 23.24
CA LEU A 183 -4.55 23.72 23.52
C LEU A 183 -5.00 24.22 24.89
N ASP A 184 -4.08 24.55 25.80
CA ASP A 184 -4.35 25.10 27.14
C ASP A 184 -5.42 24.28 27.92
N VAL A 185 -5.23 22.95 27.96
CA VAL A 185 -6.17 22.01 28.61
C VAL A 185 -6.09 21.96 30.13
N ASP A 186 -5.20 22.78 30.73
CA ASP A 186 -4.97 22.82 32.17
C ASP A 186 -6.16 23.43 32.91
N GLY A 187 -6.48 22.85 34.07
CA GLY A 187 -7.66 23.25 34.86
C GLY A 187 -9.02 22.90 34.25
N GLN A 188 -9.08 22.44 32.99
CA GLN A 188 -10.32 21.97 32.36
C GLN A 188 -10.78 20.64 32.98
N ASP A 189 -12.09 20.42 33.06
CA ASP A 189 -12.67 19.12 33.42
C ASP A 189 -12.43 18.07 32.32
N THR A 190 -12.70 16.80 32.63
CA THR A 190 -12.44 15.68 31.72
C THR A 190 -13.16 15.81 30.37
N PHE A 191 -14.42 16.25 30.35
CA PHE A 191 -15.15 16.39 29.09
C PHE A 191 -14.74 17.65 28.33
N ALA A 192 -14.40 18.73 29.04
CA ALA A 192 -13.86 19.95 28.44
C ALA A 192 -12.52 19.70 27.72
N LYS A 193 -11.55 19.01 28.34
CA LYS A 193 -10.26 18.71 27.67
C LYS A 193 -10.40 17.73 26.50
N VAL A 194 -11.21 16.68 26.67
CA VAL A 194 -11.56 15.72 25.59
C VAL A 194 -12.17 16.48 24.41
N ARG A 195 -13.06 17.45 24.69
CA ARG A 195 -13.65 18.34 23.68
C ARG A 195 -12.61 19.22 23.00
N THR A 196 -11.76 19.91 23.74
CA THR A 196 -10.73 20.81 23.17
C THR A 196 -9.82 20.07 22.17
N VAL A 197 -9.40 18.84 22.47
CA VAL A 197 -8.62 17.99 21.54
C VAL A 197 -9.46 17.56 20.33
N TYR A 198 -10.71 17.15 20.55
CA TYR A 198 -11.63 16.77 19.47
C TYR A 198 -11.92 17.94 18.51
N ASP A 199 -12.16 19.13 19.04
CA ASP A 199 -12.38 20.39 18.32
C ASP A 199 -11.15 20.75 17.48
N PHE A 200 -9.94 20.59 18.04
CA PHE A 200 -8.70 20.79 17.30
C PHE A 200 -8.55 19.80 16.14
N MET A 201 -8.64 18.48 16.40
CA MET A 201 -8.47 17.46 15.36
C MET A 201 -9.52 17.58 14.26
N THR A 202 -10.79 17.80 14.62
CA THR A 202 -11.88 17.99 13.63
C THR A 202 -11.72 19.27 12.81
N SER A 203 -11.09 20.33 13.31
CA SER A 203 -10.92 21.60 12.58
C SER A 203 -9.59 21.75 11.84
N SER A 204 -8.54 21.05 12.28
CA SER A 204 -7.16 21.33 11.86
C SER A 204 -6.51 20.21 11.04
N TYR A 205 -7.08 18.99 11.05
CA TYR A 205 -6.54 17.84 10.32
C TYR A 205 -7.36 17.51 9.05
N GLU A 206 -6.74 16.82 8.09
CA GLU A 206 -7.33 16.48 6.79
C GLU A 206 -7.48 14.96 6.58
N VAL A 207 -8.60 14.55 5.98
CA VAL A 207 -8.83 13.15 5.59
C VAL A 207 -8.12 12.79 4.30
N GLY A 208 -7.55 11.59 4.26
CA GLY A 208 -7.06 10.93 3.04
C GLY A 208 -5.59 10.52 3.16
N ASP A 209 -5.05 9.93 2.09
CA ASP A 209 -3.69 9.39 2.03
C ASP A 209 -2.69 10.31 2.76
N GLY A 210 -2.22 9.84 3.92
CA GLY A 210 -1.21 10.51 4.74
C GLY A 210 0.09 10.55 3.95
N ALA A 211 0.25 11.60 3.14
CA ALA A 211 1.26 11.64 2.09
C ALA A 211 2.65 11.42 2.68
N LEU A 212 3.32 10.37 2.20
CA LEU A 212 4.65 9.96 2.61
C LEU A 212 5.58 11.18 2.69
N PHE A 213 5.98 11.55 3.92
CA PHE A 213 6.91 12.64 4.13
C PHE A 213 8.28 12.20 3.60
N VAL A 214 8.64 12.68 2.41
CA VAL A 214 9.91 12.35 1.76
C VAL A 214 11.04 13.04 2.55
N GLY A 215 11.52 12.34 3.58
CA GLY A 215 12.52 12.85 4.53
C GLY A 215 12.33 12.42 5.98
N MET A 216 11.21 11.80 6.35
CA MET A 216 11.03 11.17 7.67
C MET A 216 11.20 9.64 7.49
N ASP A 217 12.26 9.09 8.07
CA ASP A 217 12.89 7.85 7.60
C ASP A 217 12.01 6.59 7.59
N THR A 218 12.43 5.65 6.72
CA THR A 218 12.05 4.23 6.59
C THR A 218 11.88 3.45 7.90
N PHE A 219 12.33 4.01 9.02
CA PHE A 219 12.28 3.45 10.37
C PHE A 219 10.86 3.40 10.95
N LEU A 220 10.03 4.44 10.72
CA LEU A 220 8.62 4.45 11.16
C LEU A 220 7.77 3.39 10.44
N GLN A 221 8.13 3.06 9.19
CA GLN A 221 7.43 2.07 8.36
C GLN A 221 7.75 0.61 8.73
N ILE A 222 8.63 0.38 9.71
CA ILE A 222 9.00 -0.96 10.22
C ILE A 222 8.24 -1.26 11.51
N MET A 223 7.77 -0.24 12.22
CA MET A 223 6.95 -0.37 13.42
C MET A 223 5.47 -0.24 13.04
N GLU A 224 4.80 -1.36 12.80
CA GLU A 224 3.34 -1.41 12.65
C GLU A 224 2.70 -1.31 14.05
N GLY A 225 1.95 -0.24 14.33
CA GLY A 225 1.31 -0.05 15.64
C GLY A 225 0.67 1.33 15.84
N PRO A 226 -0.18 1.49 16.87
CA PRO A 226 -0.88 2.75 17.12
C PRO A 226 0.08 3.91 17.47
N GLU A 227 1.30 3.65 17.95
CA GLU A 227 2.28 4.70 18.23
C GLU A 227 2.79 5.39 16.96
N SER A 228 3.09 4.63 15.91
CA SER A 228 3.56 5.18 14.63
C SER A 228 2.42 5.86 13.87
N ASP A 229 1.22 5.27 13.91
CA ASP A 229 -0.01 5.87 13.37
C ASP A 229 -0.32 7.23 14.03
N ALA A 230 -0.24 7.30 15.36
CA ALA A 230 -0.43 8.52 16.14
C ALA A 230 0.64 9.58 15.82
N LEU A 231 1.92 9.20 15.82
CA LEU A 231 3.03 10.10 15.56
C LEU A 231 2.98 10.68 14.13
N GLN A 232 2.62 9.85 13.13
CA GLN A 232 2.40 10.34 11.78
C GLN A 232 1.26 11.37 11.76
N MET A 233 0.10 11.00 12.31
CA MET A 233 -1.10 11.84 12.27
C MET A 233 -0.90 13.19 12.98
N LEU A 234 -0.23 13.22 14.14
CA LEU A 234 0.04 14.46 14.87
C LEU A 234 0.98 15.41 14.09
N ARG A 235 1.98 14.86 13.39
CA ARG A 235 2.97 15.62 12.61
C ARG A 235 2.46 16.12 11.26
N THR A 236 1.71 15.30 10.54
CA THR A 236 1.21 15.64 9.21
C THR A 236 -0.11 16.41 9.27
N GLY A 237 -0.86 16.24 10.36
CA GLY A 237 -2.27 16.60 10.43
C GLY A 237 -3.11 15.88 9.37
N LYS A 238 -2.69 14.72 8.87
CA LYS A 238 -3.35 14.05 7.75
C LYS A 238 -3.24 12.53 7.80
N GLY A 239 -4.36 11.84 7.65
CA GLY A 239 -4.42 10.39 7.59
C GLY A 239 -5.82 9.81 7.36
N GLU A 240 -5.93 8.50 7.60
CA GLU A 240 -7.16 7.70 7.59
C GLU A 240 -7.60 7.37 9.03
N SER A 241 -8.70 6.61 9.18
CA SER A 241 -9.41 6.45 10.46
C SER A 241 -8.56 5.83 11.56
N GLN A 242 -7.66 4.92 11.19
CA GLN A 242 -6.64 4.36 12.08
C GLN A 242 -5.74 5.46 12.68
N GLY A 243 -5.24 6.40 11.87
CA GLY A 243 -4.38 7.50 12.32
C GLY A 243 -5.13 8.49 13.22
N TYR A 244 -6.37 8.85 12.87
CA TYR A 244 -7.23 9.68 13.71
C TYR A 244 -7.52 9.03 15.07
N ALA A 245 -7.89 7.74 15.07
CA ALA A 245 -8.16 6.97 16.28
C ALA A 245 -6.91 6.86 17.17
N ALA A 246 -5.76 6.57 16.57
CA ALA A 246 -4.48 6.45 17.25
C ALA A 246 -4.03 7.77 17.89
N ALA A 247 -3.99 8.87 17.13
CA ALA A 247 -3.61 10.18 17.68
C ALA A 247 -4.55 10.62 18.81
N PHE A 248 -5.87 10.46 18.65
CA PHE A 248 -6.82 10.82 19.69
C PHE A 248 -6.60 9.97 20.96
N ALA A 249 -6.48 8.65 20.82
CA ALA A 249 -6.25 7.74 21.94
C ALA A 249 -4.91 8.02 22.66
N ALA A 250 -3.85 8.32 21.92
CA ALA A 250 -2.54 8.66 22.48
C ALA A 250 -2.61 9.94 23.35
N VAL A 251 -3.24 11.00 22.84
CA VAL A 251 -3.43 12.26 23.58
C VAL A 251 -4.33 12.04 24.81
N MET A 252 -5.40 11.24 24.70
CA MET A 252 -6.24 10.90 25.85
C MET A 252 -5.47 10.14 26.94
N ARG A 253 -4.62 9.18 26.57
CA ARG A 253 -3.77 8.42 27.50
C ARG A 253 -2.73 9.30 28.18
N ALA A 254 -2.11 10.23 27.46
CA ALA A 254 -1.19 11.20 28.05
C ALA A 254 -1.88 12.12 29.08
N MET A 255 -3.16 12.44 28.89
CA MET A 255 -4.00 13.12 29.89
C MET A 255 -4.51 12.19 31.02
N GLY A 256 -4.05 10.94 31.09
CA GLY A 256 -4.38 9.98 32.15
C GLY A 256 -5.72 9.26 31.99
N LEU A 257 -6.27 9.18 30.78
CA LEU A 257 -7.58 8.58 30.51
C LEU A 257 -7.47 7.17 29.88
N ASP A 258 -8.36 6.24 30.25
CA ASP A 258 -8.44 4.87 29.66
C ASP A 258 -9.06 4.96 28.26
N CYS A 259 -8.20 5.18 27.26
CA CYS A 259 -8.58 5.29 25.86
C CYS A 259 -7.78 4.33 24.97
N ARG A 260 -8.45 3.74 23.98
CA ARG A 260 -7.92 2.65 23.14
C ARG A 260 -8.34 2.82 21.69
N VAL A 261 -7.53 2.31 20.75
CA VAL A 261 -7.92 2.19 19.35
C VAL A 261 -8.79 0.95 19.18
N VAL A 262 -9.92 1.11 18.49
CA VAL A 262 -10.85 0.03 18.17
C VAL A 262 -11.00 -0.06 16.66
N ASN A 263 -10.72 -1.25 16.13
CA ASN A 263 -10.99 -1.60 14.75
C ASN A 263 -12.28 -2.42 14.70
N GLY A 264 -13.18 -2.08 13.78
CA GLY A 264 -14.47 -2.77 13.68
C GLY A 264 -15.24 -2.35 12.45
N THR A 265 -16.57 -2.37 12.55
CA THR A 265 -17.43 -1.92 11.45
C THR A 265 -18.28 -0.71 11.83
N LEU A 266 -18.28 0.27 10.94
CA LEU A 266 -19.21 1.38 10.93
C LEU A 266 -20.37 1.05 9.99
N SER A 267 -21.59 1.12 10.52
CA SER A 267 -22.84 0.97 9.78
C SER A 267 -23.36 2.35 9.37
N ASN A 268 -23.41 2.62 8.08
CA ASN A 268 -23.92 3.87 7.51
C ASN A 268 -24.95 3.58 6.39
N THR A 269 -25.47 4.63 5.76
CA THR A 269 -26.51 4.51 4.71
C THR A 269 -26.05 3.75 3.45
N ALA A 270 -24.74 3.53 3.28
CA ALA A 270 -24.16 2.75 2.18
C ALA A 270 -23.83 1.30 2.56
N GLY A 271 -23.93 0.91 3.84
CA GLY A 271 -23.70 -0.45 4.32
C GLY A 271 -22.78 -0.49 5.55
N GLN A 272 -22.12 -1.64 5.74
CA GLN A 272 -21.07 -1.81 6.75
C GLN A 272 -19.69 -1.64 6.11
N GLN A 273 -18.87 -0.78 6.70
CA GLN A 273 -17.51 -0.48 6.27
C GLN A 273 -16.52 -0.77 7.41
N ALA A 274 -15.36 -1.34 7.08
CA ALA A 274 -14.26 -1.48 8.05
C ALA A 274 -13.73 -0.09 8.43
N HIS A 275 -13.65 0.19 9.73
CA HIS A 275 -13.34 1.53 10.24
C HIS A 275 -12.70 1.46 11.63
N SER A 276 -11.96 2.51 11.99
CA SER A 276 -11.26 2.62 13.27
C SER A 276 -11.68 3.87 14.03
N TRP A 277 -11.80 3.78 15.35
CA TRP A 277 -12.16 4.91 16.22
C TRP A 277 -11.53 4.76 17.60
N ALA A 278 -11.61 5.81 18.43
CA ALA A 278 -11.16 5.76 19.80
C ALA A 278 -12.32 5.40 20.76
N GLU A 279 -12.15 4.36 21.57
CA GLU A 279 -13.04 4.07 22.70
C GLU A 279 -12.44 4.70 23.96
N LEU A 280 -13.19 5.58 24.63
CA LEU A 280 -12.82 6.20 25.90
C LEU A 280 -13.74 5.68 27.01
N ASN A 281 -13.14 5.09 28.05
CA ASN A 281 -13.86 4.59 29.22
C ASN A 281 -13.85 5.64 30.34
N LEU A 282 -15.02 6.19 30.68
CA LEU A 282 -15.20 7.09 31.82
C LEU A 282 -16.22 6.49 32.78
N ASN A 283 -15.78 6.21 34.02
CA ASN A 283 -16.63 5.68 35.09
C ASN A 283 -17.42 4.40 34.73
N GLY A 284 -16.90 3.58 33.81
CA GLY A 284 -17.53 2.34 33.34
C GLY A 284 -18.45 2.52 32.12
N ALA A 285 -18.67 3.75 31.65
CA ALA A 285 -19.33 4.02 30.37
C ALA A 285 -18.30 4.13 29.24
N LYS A 286 -18.56 3.42 28.13
CA LYS A 286 -17.73 3.41 26.91
C LYS A 286 -18.26 4.43 25.90
N TYR A 287 -17.48 5.48 25.68
CA TYR A 287 -17.75 6.54 24.72
C TYR A 287 -16.99 6.31 23.42
N VAL A 288 -17.62 6.64 22.29
CA VAL A 288 -17.03 6.54 20.96
C VAL A 288 -16.61 7.92 20.48
N PHE A 289 -15.33 8.08 20.14
CA PHE A 289 -14.78 9.29 19.56
C PHE A 289 -14.18 8.98 18.19
N ASP A 290 -14.73 9.64 17.18
CA ASP A 290 -14.33 9.47 15.78
C ASP A 290 -14.27 10.84 15.09
N PRO A 291 -13.13 11.55 15.22
CA PRO A 291 -12.99 12.90 14.67
C PRO A 291 -13.09 12.91 13.14
N GLN A 292 -12.57 11.89 12.44
CA GLN A 292 -12.67 11.80 10.98
C GLN A 292 -14.14 11.73 10.54
N GLN A 293 -14.91 10.81 11.13
CA GLN A 293 -16.28 10.57 10.70
C GLN A 293 -17.24 11.70 11.12
N GLU A 294 -16.79 12.62 11.98
CA GLU A 294 -17.45 13.89 12.28
C GLU A 294 -17.10 14.98 11.25
N GLN A 295 -15.83 15.06 10.79
CA GLN A 295 -15.43 15.98 9.70
C GLN A 295 -16.26 15.75 8.44
N GLU A 296 -16.42 14.49 8.03
CA GLU A 296 -17.19 14.11 6.83
C GLU A 296 -18.68 14.51 6.90
N LYS A 297 -19.25 14.61 8.11
CA LYS A 297 -20.65 15.04 8.30
C LYS A 297 -20.82 16.56 8.40
N SER A 298 -19.72 17.32 8.59
CA SER A 298 -19.77 18.77 8.86
C SER A 298 -20.29 19.63 7.69
N GLY A 299 -20.45 19.03 6.50
CA GLY A 299 -21.05 19.64 5.32
C GLY A 299 -22.59 19.73 5.30
N GLN A 300 -23.31 19.31 6.35
CA GLN A 300 -24.80 19.26 6.30
C GLN A 300 -25.55 19.98 7.45
N ASP A 301 -25.02 20.08 8.67
CA ASP A 301 -25.60 20.98 9.70
C ASP A 301 -24.53 21.40 10.73
N ARG A 302 -24.63 22.63 11.26
CA ARG A 302 -23.57 23.27 12.08
C ARG A 302 -23.86 23.32 13.58
N ASN A 303 -24.86 22.59 14.07
CA ASN A 303 -25.23 22.57 15.48
C ASN A 303 -24.76 21.29 16.20
N LEU A 304 -23.52 21.39 16.73
CA LEU A 304 -22.86 20.41 17.61
C LEU A 304 -22.59 19.05 16.94
N TYR A 305 -21.46 18.45 17.30
CA TYR A 305 -21.04 17.15 16.80
C TYR A 305 -22.14 16.10 16.96
N SER A 306 -22.40 15.38 15.88
CA SER A 306 -23.43 14.35 15.84
C SER A 306 -23.09 13.15 16.74
N ARG A 307 -21.81 12.98 17.13
CA ARG A 307 -21.34 11.83 17.92
C ARG A 307 -20.50 12.13 19.15
N PHE A 308 -19.94 13.34 19.28
CA PHE A 308 -19.10 13.69 20.45
C PHE A 308 -19.80 13.37 21.77
N GLY A 309 -19.11 12.64 22.65
CA GLY A 309 -19.61 12.31 23.98
C GLY A 309 -20.78 11.33 24.00
N LYS A 310 -21.05 10.61 22.91
CA LYS A 310 -22.02 9.51 22.90
C LYS A 310 -21.39 8.17 23.22
N THR A 311 -22.15 7.35 23.93
CA THR A 311 -21.87 5.93 24.16
C THR A 311 -22.30 5.06 22.96
N TYR A 312 -21.85 3.81 22.93
CA TYR A 312 -22.33 2.82 21.95
C TYR A 312 -23.87 2.65 21.96
N GLU A 313 -24.51 2.77 23.14
CA GLU A 313 -25.97 2.67 23.28
C GLU A 313 -26.68 3.84 22.59
N GLU A 314 -26.20 5.07 22.78
CA GLU A 314 -26.74 6.28 22.16
C GLU A 314 -26.46 6.37 20.65
N LEU A 315 -25.46 5.64 20.16
CA LEU A 315 -25.15 5.47 18.75
C LEU A 315 -25.92 4.31 18.09
N ASN A 316 -26.76 3.59 18.85
CA ASN A 316 -27.79 2.65 18.36
C ASN A 316 -27.28 1.67 17.27
N GLY A 317 -26.08 1.13 17.46
CA GLY A 317 -25.48 0.16 16.53
C GLY A 317 -24.79 0.75 15.29
N GLU A 318 -24.58 2.09 15.20
CA GLU A 318 -23.68 2.66 14.18
C GLU A 318 -22.28 2.00 14.25
N TYR A 319 -21.75 1.75 15.45
CA TYR A 319 -20.40 1.18 15.64
C TYR A 319 -20.45 -0.21 16.24
N THR A 320 -19.78 -1.18 15.60
CA THR A 320 -19.62 -2.55 16.10
C THR A 320 -18.12 -2.85 16.28
N ALA A 321 -17.65 -2.86 17.52
CA ALA A 321 -16.26 -3.15 17.85
C ALA A 321 -15.87 -4.59 17.43
N GLY A 322 -14.67 -4.75 16.85
CA GLY A 322 -14.12 -6.05 16.45
C GLY A 322 -12.86 -6.39 17.24
N GLU A 323 -11.77 -5.66 16.97
CA GLU A 323 -10.45 -5.86 17.59
C GLU A 323 -9.99 -4.58 18.30
N TYR A 324 -9.27 -4.75 19.40
CA TYR A 324 -8.67 -3.65 20.16
C TYR A 324 -7.18 -3.59 19.84
N PHE A 325 -6.71 -2.44 19.33
CA PHE A 325 -5.29 -2.14 19.16
C PHE A 325 -4.84 -1.30 20.35
N ASP A 326 -4.04 -1.92 21.22
CA ASP A 326 -3.52 -1.29 22.43
C ASP A 326 -2.06 -0.84 22.21
N PHE A 327 -1.69 0.26 22.86
CA PHE A 327 -0.33 0.79 22.83
C PHE A 327 0.57 -0.09 23.72
N GLN A 328 1.81 -0.33 23.30
CA GLN A 328 2.78 -1.12 24.06
C GLN A 328 3.37 -0.28 25.21
N ASN A 329 3.16 -0.76 26.45
CA ASN A 329 3.70 -0.18 27.68
C ASN A 329 5.19 -0.52 27.90
#